data_AF-A0A544VQH7-F1
#
_entry.id   AF-A0A544VQH7-F1
#
_cell.length_a   1.000
_cell.length_b   1.000
_cell.length_c   1.000
_cell.angle_alpha   90.00
_cell.angle_beta   90.00
_cell.angle_gamma   90.00
#
_symmetry.space_group_name_H-M   'P 1'
#
loop_
_entity.id
_entity.type
_entity.pdbx_description
1 polymer ?
#
loop_
_entity_poly.entity_id
_entity_poly.type
_entity_poly.pdbx_seq_one_letter_code
_entity_poly.pdbx_strand_id
1 'polypeptide(L)'
;MHTERKIALGFHHACAVCGYELPAGSRVYRAFAQADAVEIRLNQRERTMAPSGPLHLSCILYSAMACPYLREKTSRLGVDNKINPGARRGTRASVMGFEGYGLLICTQPFGPPTELHTPQFAYHTLIDDIHYQSGTELSERYAAAVETDAALIEVDGQRKYWDWTQNRAVEAEAIRALQIIKKRSALYPTGIAGHGYYNCYPL
;
A
#
# COMPACT_ATOMS: atom_id res chain seq x y z
N MET A 1 -3.08 2.70 9.66
CA MET A 1 -1.78 2.10 10.01
C MET A 1 -0.85 3.22 10.44
N HIS A 2 -0.13 3.04 11.55
CA HIS A 2 0.82 4.04 12.06
C HIS A 2 1.99 4.21 11.09
N THR A 3 2.47 5.46 10.94
CA THR A 3 3.48 5.83 9.94
C THR A 3 4.79 5.07 10.11
N GLU A 4 5.18 4.82 11.35
CA GLU A 4 6.41 4.14 11.72
C GLU A 4 6.34 2.67 11.35
N ARG A 5 5.22 2.02 11.69
CA ARG A 5 4.97 0.62 11.32
C ARG A 5 4.99 0.41 9.81
N LYS A 6 4.38 1.32 9.03
CA LYS A 6 4.37 1.17 7.56
C LYS A 6 5.76 1.29 6.97
N ILE A 7 6.58 2.24 7.44
CA ILE A 7 7.95 2.43 6.98
C ILE A 7 8.80 1.20 7.31
N ALA A 8 8.72 0.71 8.55
CA ALA A 8 9.46 -0.46 8.99
C ALA A 8 9.10 -1.70 8.16
N LEU A 9 7.80 -1.97 7.95
CA LEU A 9 7.35 -3.09 7.11
C LEU A 9 7.84 -2.97 5.67
N GLY A 10 7.69 -1.78 5.06
CA GLY A 10 8.15 -1.54 3.69
C GLY A 10 9.65 -1.76 3.51
N PHE A 11 10.45 -1.30 4.48
CA PHE A 11 11.90 -1.47 4.49
C PHE A 11 12.35 -2.93 4.63
N HIS A 12 11.61 -3.74 5.38
CA HIS A 12 11.88 -5.17 5.55
C HIS A 12 11.25 -6.05 4.49
N HIS A 13 10.69 -5.47 3.41
CA HIS A 13 9.89 -6.19 2.43
C HIS A 13 8.82 -7.07 3.06
N ALA A 14 8.10 -6.55 4.05
CA ALA A 14 7.06 -7.29 4.75
C ALA A 14 5.66 -6.80 4.36
N CYS A 15 4.74 -7.75 4.22
CA CYS A 15 3.33 -7.47 3.94
C CYS A 15 2.70 -6.63 5.05
N ALA A 16 2.05 -5.54 4.65
CA ALA A 16 1.47 -4.59 5.60
C ALA A 16 0.30 -5.14 6.44
N VAL A 17 -0.32 -6.25 5.98
CA VAL A 17 -1.36 -6.97 6.71
C VAL A 17 -0.73 -8.04 7.58
N CYS A 18 -0.20 -9.13 7.00
CA CYS A 18 0.19 -10.30 7.78
C CYS A 18 1.59 -10.19 8.42
N GLY A 19 2.46 -9.30 7.93
CA GLY A 19 3.83 -9.12 8.44
C GLY A 19 4.85 -10.16 7.96
N TYR A 20 4.46 -11.15 7.16
CA TYR A 20 5.40 -12.06 6.51
C TYR A 20 6.12 -11.37 5.36
N GLU A 21 7.27 -11.92 4.98
CA GLU A 21 8.08 -11.45 3.87
C GLU A 21 7.31 -11.48 2.53
N LEU A 22 7.60 -10.48 1.70
CA LEU A 22 7.27 -10.37 0.30
C LEU A 22 8.57 -10.64 -0.46
N PRO A 23 8.76 -11.87 -0.99
CA PRO A 23 10.02 -12.24 -1.64
C PRO A 23 10.42 -11.26 -2.73
N ALA A 24 11.72 -11.01 -2.89
CA ALA A 24 12.22 -10.14 -3.96
C ALA A 24 11.73 -10.63 -5.33
N GLY A 25 11.25 -9.70 -6.16
CA GLY A 25 10.67 -10.02 -7.48
C GLY A 25 9.23 -10.57 -7.42
N SER A 26 8.64 -10.74 -6.23
CA SER A 26 7.22 -11.07 -6.11
C SER A 26 6.33 -9.87 -6.43
N ARG A 27 5.14 -10.16 -6.96
CA ARG A 27 4.12 -9.14 -7.21
C ARG A 27 3.56 -8.65 -5.88
N VAL A 28 3.33 -7.35 -5.77
CA VAL A 28 2.70 -6.74 -4.59
C VAL A 28 1.36 -6.13 -4.97
N TYR A 29 0.41 -6.13 -4.04
CA TYR A 29 -0.95 -5.72 -4.34
C TYR A 29 -1.49 -4.60 -3.45
N ARG A 30 -2.45 -3.86 -4.00
CA ARG A 30 -3.26 -2.84 -3.32
C ARG A 30 -4.69 -2.83 -3.86
N ALA A 31 -5.63 -2.41 -3.02
CA ALA A 31 -7.00 -2.13 -3.44
C ALA A 31 -7.20 -0.63 -3.64
N PHE A 32 -7.89 -0.28 -4.73
CA PHE A 32 -8.20 1.08 -5.14
C PHE A 32 -9.69 1.22 -5.41
N ALA A 33 -10.28 2.34 -4.97
CA ALA A 33 -11.65 2.69 -5.31
C ALA A 33 -11.78 2.92 -6.83
N GLN A 34 -13.01 2.93 -7.35
CA GLN A 34 -13.26 2.97 -8.78
C GLN A 34 -12.56 4.14 -9.49
N ALA A 35 -12.62 5.35 -8.93
CA ALA A 35 -12.01 6.53 -9.55
C ALA A 35 -10.48 6.39 -9.64
N ASP A 36 -9.84 6.00 -8.54
CA ASP A 36 -8.39 5.77 -8.48
C ASP A 36 -7.98 4.65 -9.44
N ALA A 37 -8.73 3.55 -9.47
CA ALA A 37 -8.47 2.43 -10.37
C ALA A 37 -8.56 2.84 -11.86
N VAL A 38 -9.54 3.68 -12.22
CA VAL A 38 -9.65 4.22 -13.59
C VAL A 38 -8.44 5.12 -13.90
N GLU A 39 -8.09 6.01 -12.99
CA GLU A 39 -6.93 6.90 -13.15
C GLU A 39 -5.63 6.11 -13.33
N ILE A 40 -5.43 5.05 -12.55
CA ILE A 40 -4.25 4.18 -12.68
C ILE A 40 -4.18 3.52 -14.05
N ARG A 41 -5.30 2.99 -14.55
CA ARG A 41 -5.33 2.34 -15.86
C ARG A 41 -5.01 3.31 -17.00
N LEU A 42 -5.51 4.54 -16.91
CA LEU A 42 -5.41 5.49 -18.01
C LEU A 42 -4.10 6.27 -17.99
N ASN A 43 -3.64 6.66 -16.81
CA ASN A 43 -2.62 7.69 -16.67
C ASN A 43 -1.45 7.29 -15.76
N GLN A 44 -1.60 6.26 -14.92
CA GLN A 44 -0.61 5.94 -13.87
C GLN A 44 -0.18 4.47 -13.87
N ARG A 45 -0.22 3.81 -15.04
CA ARG A 45 0.14 2.39 -15.18
C ARG A 45 1.57 2.11 -14.79
N GLU A 46 2.49 3.02 -15.11
CA GLU A 46 3.90 2.82 -14.80
C GLU A 46 4.20 3.10 -13.32
N ARG A 47 3.49 4.06 -12.72
CA ARG A 47 3.78 4.56 -11.37
C ARG A 47 2.52 5.13 -10.74
N THR A 48 2.08 4.56 -9.63
CA THR A 48 1.01 5.13 -8.81
C THR A 48 1.43 5.19 -7.35
N MET A 49 0.75 6.01 -6.56
CA MET A 49 1.05 6.20 -5.14
C MET A 49 -0.08 5.64 -4.28
N ALA A 50 0.28 5.02 -3.15
CA ALA A 50 -0.68 4.72 -2.10
C ALA A 50 -0.12 4.98 -0.69
N PRO A 51 -0.97 5.35 0.29
CA PRO A 51 -0.53 5.67 1.65
C PRO A 51 -0.17 4.47 2.51
N SER A 52 -0.45 3.26 2.02
CA SER A 52 -0.27 2.01 2.76
C SER A 52 0.65 1.07 2.01
N GLY A 53 1.38 0.26 2.78
CA GLY A 53 2.40 -0.65 2.27
C GLY A 53 1.85 -1.82 1.43
N PRO A 54 2.78 -2.54 0.78
CA PRO A 54 2.50 -3.65 -0.14
C PRO A 54 1.87 -4.84 0.59
N LEU A 55 1.14 -5.66 -0.16
CA LEU A 55 0.43 -6.83 0.37
C LEU A 55 0.60 -8.04 -0.57
N HIS A 56 0.55 -9.24 0.00
CA HIS A 56 0.28 -10.46 -0.76
C HIS A 56 -1.13 -10.43 -1.36
N LEU A 57 -1.39 -11.25 -2.38
CA LEU A 57 -2.68 -11.29 -3.06
C LEU A 57 -3.82 -11.72 -2.12
N SER A 58 -3.62 -12.82 -1.39
CA SER A 58 -4.58 -13.33 -0.40
C SER A 58 -4.90 -12.28 0.67
N CYS A 59 -3.88 -11.57 1.15
CA CYS A 59 -4.00 -10.54 2.18
C CYS A 59 -4.84 -9.33 1.71
N ILE A 60 -4.65 -8.86 0.47
CA ILE A 60 -5.47 -7.76 -0.03
C ILE A 60 -6.88 -8.19 -0.40
N LEU A 61 -7.08 -9.41 -0.92
CA LEU A 61 -8.41 -9.95 -1.21
C LEU A 61 -9.21 -10.10 0.09
N TYR A 62 -8.61 -10.68 1.12
CA TYR A 62 -9.19 -10.71 2.46
C TYR A 62 -9.53 -9.29 2.96
N SER A 63 -8.59 -8.35 2.82
CA SER A 63 -8.83 -6.95 3.23
C SER A 63 -9.98 -6.30 2.46
N ALA A 64 -10.14 -6.58 1.16
CA ALA A 64 -11.23 -6.09 0.35
C ALA A 64 -12.58 -6.75 0.72
N MET A 65 -12.56 -7.98 1.21
CA MET A 65 -13.74 -8.68 1.75
C MET A 65 -14.11 -8.21 3.15
N ALA A 66 -13.14 -7.88 4.00
CA ALA A 66 -13.35 -7.57 5.42
C ALA A 66 -13.59 -6.06 5.67
N CYS A 67 -12.92 -5.17 4.93
CA CYS A 67 -13.02 -3.73 5.13
C CYS A 67 -14.39 -3.19 4.66
N PRO A 68 -15.20 -2.55 5.54
CA PRO A 68 -16.52 -2.05 5.15
C PRO A 68 -16.49 -1.07 3.97
N TYR A 69 -15.44 -0.25 3.87
CA TYR A 69 -15.29 0.68 2.75
C TYR A 69 -15.06 -0.03 1.43
N LEU A 70 -14.13 -1.00 1.38
CA LEU A 70 -13.78 -1.71 0.15
C LEU A 70 -14.87 -2.71 -0.28
N ARG A 71 -15.50 -3.34 0.71
CA ARG A 71 -16.46 -4.44 0.53
C ARG A 71 -17.73 -4.01 -0.18
N GLU A 72 -18.29 -2.84 0.16
CA GLU A 72 -19.60 -2.41 -0.34
C GLU A 72 -19.46 -1.33 -1.43
N LYS A 73 -20.15 -1.53 -2.56
CA LYS A 73 -20.16 -0.55 -3.66
C LYS A 73 -20.67 0.85 -3.30
N THR A 74 -21.56 0.94 -2.32
CA THR A 74 -22.16 2.20 -1.86
C THR A 74 -21.39 2.86 -0.72
N SER A 75 -20.33 2.21 -0.22
CA SER A 75 -19.57 2.73 0.90
C SER A 75 -18.86 4.04 0.59
N ARG A 76 -18.64 4.79 1.66
CA ARG A 76 -17.90 6.04 1.68
C ARG A 76 -16.91 6.06 2.82
N LEU A 77 -15.80 6.74 2.63
CA LEU A 77 -14.95 7.13 3.75
C LEU A 77 -15.68 8.14 4.64
N GLY A 78 -15.34 8.17 5.92
CA GLY A 78 -15.83 9.18 6.85
C GLY A 78 -15.49 10.59 6.36
N VAL A 79 -16.32 11.57 6.74
CA VAL A 79 -16.08 12.99 6.44
C VAL A 79 -14.87 13.55 7.20
N ASP A 80 -14.44 12.86 8.24
CA ASP A 80 -13.25 13.10 9.05
C ASP A 80 -11.99 12.41 8.49
N ASN A 81 -12.10 11.67 7.37
CA ASN A 81 -10.95 11.03 6.75
C ASN A 81 -9.94 12.09 6.29
N LYS A 82 -8.71 12.03 6.80
CA LYS A 82 -7.68 13.06 6.55
C LYS A 82 -7.13 13.11 5.12
N ILE A 83 -7.37 12.07 4.31
CA ILE A 83 -6.82 11.97 2.95
C ILE A 83 -7.92 12.27 1.95
N ASN A 84 -9.04 11.55 2.02
CA ASN A 84 -10.15 11.60 1.07
C ASN A 84 -11.51 11.66 1.80
N PRO A 85 -11.87 12.80 2.43
CA PRO A 85 -13.14 12.99 3.13
C PRO A 85 -14.35 12.61 2.26
N GLY A 86 -15.23 11.73 2.75
CA GLY A 86 -16.50 11.41 2.07
C GLY A 86 -16.37 10.70 0.72
N ALA A 87 -15.15 10.31 0.33
CA ALA A 87 -14.89 9.68 -0.96
C ALA A 87 -15.66 8.38 -1.12
N ARG A 88 -16.20 8.17 -2.32
CA ARG A 88 -17.00 6.98 -2.66
C ARG A 88 -16.07 5.86 -3.09
N ARG A 89 -16.35 4.63 -2.66
CA ARG A 89 -15.69 3.43 -3.20
C ARG A 89 -16.02 3.23 -4.68
N GLY A 90 -17.28 3.47 -5.06
CA GLY A 90 -17.77 3.28 -6.42
C GLY A 90 -18.30 1.86 -6.70
N THR A 91 -18.92 1.65 -7.85
CA THR A 91 -19.53 0.36 -8.20
C THR A 91 -18.53 -0.69 -8.64
N ARG A 92 -17.34 -0.28 -9.12
CA ARG A 92 -16.31 -1.20 -9.65
C ARG A 92 -14.91 -0.81 -9.19
N ALA A 93 -14.54 -1.18 -7.97
CA ALA A 93 -13.19 -1.03 -7.44
C ALA A 93 -12.30 -2.18 -7.92
N SER A 94 -11.02 -2.12 -7.55
CA SER A 94 -10.04 -3.05 -8.09
C SER A 94 -8.97 -3.41 -7.08
N VAL A 95 -8.57 -4.67 -7.10
CA VAL A 95 -7.31 -5.13 -6.50
C VAL A 95 -6.29 -5.17 -7.64
N MET A 96 -5.24 -4.38 -7.51
CA MET A 96 -4.23 -4.19 -8.54
C MET A 96 -2.89 -4.72 -8.06
N GLY A 97 -2.20 -5.44 -8.95
CA GLY A 97 -0.88 -6.02 -8.72
C GLY A 97 0.20 -5.25 -9.47
N PHE A 98 1.35 -5.10 -8.82
CA PHE A 98 2.47 -4.31 -9.28
C PHE A 98 3.76 -5.12 -9.23
N GLU A 99 4.68 -4.83 -10.15
CA GLU A 99 5.98 -5.51 -10.26
C GLU A 99 6.91 -5.18 -9.09
N GLY A 100 6.74 -4.01 -8.48
CA GLY A 100 7.49 -3.63 -7.31
C GLY A 100 6.97 -2.34 -6.68
N TYR A 101 7.72 -1.86 -5.69
CA TYR A 101 7.38 -0.64 -4.99
C TYR A 101 8.63 0.07 -4.46
N GLY A 102 8.47 1.33 -4.09
CA GLY A 102 9.49 2.15 -3.46
C GLY A 102 8.88 3.05 -2.41
N LEU A 103 9.73 3.83 -1.73
CA LEU A 103 9.30 4.81 -0.73
C LEU A 103 9.41 6.22 -1.29
N LEU A 104 8.28 6.94 -1.32
CA LEU A 104 8.21 8.36 -1.62
C LEU A 104 8.44 9.16 -0.34
N ILE A 105 9.47 9.99 -0.34
CA ILE A 105 9.81 10.86 0.80
C ILE A 105 9.70 12.31 0.35
N CYS A 106 8.91 13.10 1.08
CA CYS A 106 8.78 14.54 0.85
C CYS A 106 10.14 15.22 1.07
N THR A 107 10.62 15.95 0.06
CA THR A 107 11.86 16.72 0.11
C THR A 107 11.60 18.20 0.30
N GLN A 108 10.46 18.69 -0.23
CA GLN A 108 10.05 20.08 -0.10
C GLN A 108 8.53 20.16 0.00
N PRO A 109 7.96 20.36 1.20
CA PRO A 109 6.52 20.47 1.37
C PRO A 109 6.01 21.83 0.86
N PHE A 110 4.78 21.83 0.34
CA PHE A 110 4.00 23.04 0.12
C PHE A 110 2.94 23.14 1.22
N GLY A 111 2.89 24.28 1.91
CA GLY A 111 1.91 24.53 2.96
C GLY A 111 2.19 23.77 4.28
N PRO A 112 1.20 23.72 5.18
CA PRO A 112 1.36 23.13 6.51
C PRO A 112 1.50 21.60 6.46
N PRO A 113 2.14 20.96 7.46
CA PRO A 113 2.26 19.50 7.55
C PRO A 113 0.93 18.75 7.36
N THR A 114 0.90 17.79 6.44
CA THR A 114 -0.27 16.93 6.15
C THR A 114 0.11 15.44 6.21
N GLU A 115 -0.89 14.55 6.24
CA GLU A 115 -0.67 13.10 6.15
C GLU A 115 0.08 12.70 4.85
N LEU A 116 -0.04 13.48 3.78
CA LEU A 116 0.66 13.25 2.53
C LEU A 116 2.15 13.64 2.58
N HIS A 117 2.55 14.53 3.50
CA HIS A 117 3.97 14.81 3.76
C HIS A 117 4.70 13.65 4.46
N THR A 118 3.95 12.72 5.07
CA THR A 118 4.55 11.48 5.59
C THR A 118 4.98 10.58 4.44
N PRO A 119 5.98 9.70 4.62
CA PRO A 119 6.40 8.79 3.56
C PRO A 119 5.24 7.96 2.98
N GLN A 120 5.12 7.97 1.65
CA GLN A 120 4.12 7.22 0.90
C GLN A 120 4.79 6.07 0.14
N PHE A 121 4.02 5.14 -0.40
CA PHE A 121 4.54 4.09 -1.27
C PHE A 121 4.30 4.44 -2.73
N ALA A 122 5.34 4.34 -3.56
CA ALA A 122 5.19 4.29 -5.00
C ALA A 122 5.11 2.84 -5.44
N TYR A 123 4.10 2.48 -6.23
CA TYR A 123 3.96 1.18 -6.86
C TYR A 123 4.32 1.28 -8.33
N HIS A 124 5.18 0.36 -8.80
CA HIS A 124 5.79 0.39 -10.11
C HIS A 124 5.18 -0.69 -11.01
N THR A 125 4.79 -0.29 -12.22
CA THR A 125 4.26 -1.13 -13.30
C THR A 125 3.05 -1.97 -12.88
N LEU A 126 1.84 -1.53 -13.28
CA LEU A 126 0.61 -2.31 -13.16
C LEU A 126 0.68 -3.55 -14.05
N ILE A 127 0.63 -4.73 -13.42
CA ILE A 127 0.75 -6.04 -14.08
C ILE A 127 -0.43 -6.97 -13.82
N ASP A 128 -1.31 -6.64 -12.87
CA ASP A 128 -2.54 -7.39 -12.62
C ASP A 128 -3.68 -6.46 -12.17
N ASP A 129 -4.91 -6.82 -12.49
CA ASP A 129 -6.10 -5.99 -12.27
C ASP A 129 -7.38 -6.81 -12.08
N ILE A 130 -7.77 -6.99 -10.83
CA ILE A 130 -8.93 -7.75 -10.39
C ILE A 130 -10.07 -6.79 -10.06
N HIS A 131 -11.05 -6.70 -10.96
CA HIS A 131 -12.28 -5.95 -10.73
C HIS A 131 -13.23 -6.70 -9.80
N TYR A 132 -13.96 -5.94 -8.98
CA TYR A 132 -15.05 -6.47 -8.16
C TYR A 132 -16.09 -5.41 -7.81
N GLN A 133 -17.34 -5.83 -7.62
CA GLN A 133 -18.45 -4.97 -7.19
C GLN A 133 -18.73 -5.08 -5.70
N SER A 134 -18.60 -6.28 -5.13
CA SER A 134 -18.76 -6.54 -3.70
C SER A 134 -17.70 -7.50 -3.19
N GLY A 135 -17.42 -7.46 -1.89
CA GLY A 135 -16.46 -8.40 -1.29
C GLY A 135 -16.90 -9.86 -1.42
N THR A 136 -18.20 -10.15 -1.49
CA THR A 136 -18.69 -11.53 -1.68
C THR A 136 -18.20 -12.18 -2.98
N GLU A 137 -18.01 -11.39 -4.05
CA GLU A 137 -17.47 -11.85 -5.35
C GLU A 137 -16.01 -12.32 -5.26
N LEU A 138 -15.30 -11.94 -4.19
CA LEU A 138 -13.88 -12.24 -4.03
C LEU A 138 -13.60 -13.58 -3.35
N SER A 139 -14.63 -14.28 -2.83
CA SER A 139 -14.44 -15.48 -2.00
C SER A 139 -13.66 -16.59 -2.71
N GLU A 140 -14.02 -16.93 -3.95
CA GLU A 140 -13.33 -17.97 -4.73
C GLU A 140 -11.90 -17.54 -5.10
N ARG A 141 -11.73 -16.26 -5.47
CA ARG A 141 -10.41 -15.69 -5.77
C ARG A 141 -9.52 -15.69 -4.54
N TYR A 142 -10.08 -15.41 -3.37
CA TYR A 142 -9.36 -15.46 -2.10
C TYR A 142 -8.87 -16.87 -1.80
N ALA A 143 -9.74 -17.90 -1.94
CA ALA A 143 -9.33 -19.29 -1.75
C ALA A 143 -8.17 -19.68 -2.68
N ALA A 144 -8.27 -19.35 -3.97
CA ALA A 144 -7.19 -19.61 -4.94
C ALA A 144 -5.90 -18.84 -4.61
N ALA A 145 -6.02 -17.60 -4.13
CA ALA A 145 -4.88 -16.80 -3.73
C ALA A 145 -4.20 -17.33 -2.48
N VAL A 146 -4.94 -17.91 -1.53
CA VAL A 146 -4.35 -18.57 -0.34
C VAL A 146 -3.48 -19.75 -0.77
N GLU A 147 -3.96 -20.60 -1.69
CA GLU A 147 -3.17 -21.72 -2.21
C GLU A 147 -1.91 -21.25 -2.95
N THR A 148 -2.03 -20.17 -3.74
CA THR A 148 -0.88 -19.60 -4.47
C THR A 148 0.13 -18.97 -3.52
N ASP A 149 -0.34 -18.19 -2.55
CA ASP A 149 0.51 -17.51 -1.58
C ASP A 149 1.12 -18.49 -0.56
N ALA A 150 0.54 -19.67 -0.34
CA ALA A 150 1.11 -20.69 0.54
C ALA A 150 2.49 -21.18 0.08
N ALA A 151 2.79 -21.09 -1.21
CA ALA A 151 4.12 -21.38 -1.76
C ALA A 151 5.13 -20.23 -1.56
N LEU A 152 4.65 -19.02 -1.25
CA LEU A 152 5.46 -17.81 -1.09
C LEU A 152 5.63 -17.41 0.39
N ILE A 153 4.64 -17.72 1.22
CA ILE A 153 4.58 -17.32 2.62
C ILE A 153 5.13 -18.44 3.47
N GLU A 154 6.29 -18.20 4.08
CA GLU A 154 6.80 -19.04 5.16
C GLU A 154 5.96 -18.80 6.43
N VAL A 155 4.87 -19.55 6.57
CA VAL A 155 3.90 -19.37 7.67
C VAL A 155 4.48 -19.60 9.07
N ASP A 156 5.51 -20.44 9.17
CA ASP A 156 6.26 -20.66 10.42
C ASP A 156 7.37 -19.62 10.64
N GLY A 157 7.57 -18.72 9.67
CA GLY A 157 8.54 -17.65 9.71
C GLY A 157 8.17 -16.51 10.66
N GLN A 158 9.13 -15.60 10.87
CA GLN A 158 8.91 -14.46 11.75
C GLN A 158 8.00 -13.42 11.08
N ARG A 159 6.87 -13.13 11.73
CA ARG A 159 5.99 -12.01 11.34
C ARG A 159 6.55 -10.69 11.86
N LYS A 160 6.95 -9.79 10.97
CA LYS A 160 7.43 -8.45 11.33
C LYS A 160 6.26 -7.61 11.86
N TYR A 161 6.39 -7.13 13.11
CA TYR A 161 5.47 -6.14 13.71
C TYR A 161 3.99 -6.55 13.66
N TRP A 162 3.70 -7.85 13.81
CA TRP A 162 2.33 -8.37 13.81
C TRP A 162 1.63 -8.17 15.16
N ASP A 163 2.34 -8.41 16.26
CA ASP A 163 1.93 -8.16 17.64
C ASP A 163 2.16 -6.69 18.06
N TRP A 164 2.28 -5.80 17.07
CA TRP A 164 2.68 -4.43 17.31
C TRP A 164 1.69 -3.73 18.25
N THR A 165 2.25 -3.28 19.37
CA THR A 165 1.73 -2.18 20.18
C THR A 165 2.64 -0.99 19.96
N GLN A 166 2.14 0.24 20.18
CA GLN A 166 2.98 1.44 20.06
C GLN A 166 4.16 1.32 21.02
N ASN A 167 5.34 1.04 20.47
CA ASN A 167 6.56 0.84 21.23
C ASN A 167 7.72 1.56 20.54
N ARG A 168 8.68 2.03 21.36
CA ARG A 168 9.84 2.80 20.90
C ARG A 168 10.73 2.04 19.91
N ALA A 169 10.65 0.70 19.87
CA ALA A 169 11.46 -0.12 18.98
C ALA A 169 11.07 0.07 17.51
N VAL A 170 9.78 0.12 17.19
CA VAL A 170 9.32 0.35 15.80
C VAL A 170 9.57 1.79 15.35
N GLU A 171 9.47 2.76 16.26
CA GLU A 171 9.82 4.15 15.98
C GLU A 171 11.32 4.28 15.64
N ALA A 172 12.19 3.69 16.48
CA ALA A 172 13.63 3.66 16.24
C ALA A 172 13.99 2.98 14.91
N GLU A 173 13.29 1.88 14.60
CA GLU A 173 13.51 1.15 13.34
C GLU A 173 13.04 1.94 12.11
N ALA A 174 11.90 2.63 12.19
CA ALA A 174 11.43 3.48 11.11
C ALA A 174 12.41 4.64 10.84
N ILE A 175 12.97 5.24 11.91
CA ILE A 175 14.01 6.28 11.79
C ILE A 175 15.27 5.71 11.12
N ARG A 176 15.73 4.54 11.59
CA ARG A 176 16.89 3.85 11.01
C ARG A 176 16.68 3.52 9.53
N ALA A 177 15.50 2.98 9.19
CA ALA A 177 15.11 2.67 7.82
C ALA A 177 15.17 3.92 6.94
N LEU A 178 14.56 5.04 7.35
CA LEU A 178 14.61 6.28 6.58
C LEU A 178 16.04 6.81 6.40
N GLN A 179 16.90 6.71 7.41
CA GLN A 179 18.30 7.11 7.30
C GLN A 179 19.07 6.26 6.28
N ILE A 180 18.80 4.95 6.23
CA ILE A 180 19.40 4.04 5.25
C ILE A 180 18.85 4.32 3.84
N ILE A 181 17.53 4.42 3.70
CA ILE A 181 16.86 4.65 2.42
C ILE A 181 17.31 5.96 1.79
N LYS A 182 17.40 7.05 2.56
CA LYS A 182 17.84 8.36 2.07
C LYS A 182 19.30 8.40 1.58
N LYS A 183 20.14 7.43 1.98
CA LYS A 183 21.51 7.28 1.47
C LYS A 183 21.56 6.56 0.11
N ARG A 184 20.47 5.92 -0.33
CA ARG A 184 20.36 5.30 -1.65
C ARG A 184 20.14 6.37 -2.71
N SER A 185 20.53 6.09 -3.96
CA SER A 185 20.17 6.95 -5.08
C SER A 185 18.66 6.97 -5.29
N ALA A 186 18.09 8.16 -5.42
CA ALA A 186 16.68 8.31 -5.77
C ALA A 186 16.44 7.74 -7.18
N LEU A 187 15.35 7.01 -7.35
CA LEU A 187 14.92 6.48 -8.65
C LEU A 187 14.43 7.59 -9.56
N TYR A 188 13.62 8.51 -9.01
CA TYR A 188 13.07 9.65 -9.72
C TYR A 188 12.47 10.67 -8.74
N PRO A 189 12.45 11.96 -9.11
CA PRO A 189 11.63 12.96 -8.43
C PRO A 189 10.17 12.89 -8.90
N THR A 190 9.24 13.36 -8.08
CA THR A 190 7.85 13.58 -8.46
C THR A 190 7.22 14.74 -7.67
N GLY A 191 6.25 15.41 -8.27
CA GLY A 191 5.46 16.46 -7.63
C GLY A 191 4.06 15.95 -7.31
N ILE A 192 3.60 16.21 -6.09
CA ILE A 192 2.20 15.98 -5.72
C ILE A 192 1.53 17.35 -5.65
N ALA A 193 0.55 17.56 -6.52
CA ALA A 193 -0.16 18.83 -6.66
C ALA A 193 -0.70 19.31 -5.30
N GLY A 194 -0.37 20.54 -4.92
CA GLY A 194 -0.78 21.13 -3.64
C GLY A 194 -0.02 20.63 -2.41
N HIS A 195 0.85 19.62 -2.52
CA HIS A 195 1.51 19.01 -1.37
C HIS A 195 3.02 19.18 -1.34
N GLY A 196 3.72 19.11 -2.47
CA GLY A 196 5.18 19.30 -2.49
C GLY A 196 5.92 18.45 -3.50
N TYR A 197 7.25 18.49 -3.39
CA TYR A 197 8.17 17.63 -4.14
C TYR A 197 8.62 16.45 -3.29
N TYR A 198 8.76 15.31 -3.95
CA TYR A 198 9.09 14.02 -3.37
C TYR A 198 10.17 13.35 -4.20
N ASN A 199 10.99 12.54 -3.54
CA ASN A 199 11.88 11.60 -4.21
C ASN A 199 11.42 10.17 -3.92
N CYS A 200 11.35 9.35 -4.97
CA CYS A 200 11.16 7.91 -4.82
C CYS A 200 12.52 7.24 -4.60
N TYR A 201 12.61 6.39 -3.58
CA TYR A 201 13.77 5.58 -3.29
C TYR A 201 13.43 4.10 -3.49
N PRO A 202 14.39 3.28 -3.95
CA PRO A 202 14.18 1.84 -4.01
C PRO A 202 14.05 1.31 -2.59
N LEU A 203 13.16 0.34 -2.39
CA LEU A 203 13.10 -0.49 -1.20
C LEU A 203 13.77 -1.82 -1.51
#